data_AF-A0A382TEB5-F1
#
_entry.id   AF-A0A382TEB5-F1
#
_cell.length_a   1.000
_cell.length_b   1.000
_cell.length_c   1.000
_cell.angle_alpha   90.00
_cell.angle_beta   90.00
_cell.angle_gamma   90.00
#
_symmetry.space_group_name_H-M   'P 1'
#
loop_
_entity.id
_entity.type
_entity.pdbx_description
1 polymer ?
#
loop_
_entity_poly.entity_id
_entity_poly.type
_entity_poly.pdbx_seq_one_letter_code
_entity_poly.pdbx_strand_id
1 'polypeptide(L)'
;MKKLYLFLIAMIFANCGGGYGTLIEFNGGELYYTSSILTREAYKLGEYLEDVEFFDGERKTVQINKTGNTYEFRMVVKKGMEKDEEVIQLFKIFSIELSEDVFNGYAVDVHLCDEYLETLRVVVPL
;
A
#
# COMPACT_ATOMS: atom_id res chain seq x y z
N MET A 1 -14.34 -51.74 13.35
CA MET A 1 -13.60 -51.30 12.16
C MET A 1 -13.90 -49.83 11.93
N LYS A 2 -12.82 -49.05 11.69
CA LYS A 2 -12.76 -47.66 11.18
C LYS A 2 -13.36 -46.55 12.05
N LYS A 3 -12.48 -45.98 12.89
CA LYS A 3 -12.55 -44.62 13.42
C LYS A 3 -12.65 -43.65 12.23
N LEU A 4 -13.73 -42.87 12.16
CA LEU A 4 -13.91 -41.83 11.15
C LEU A 4 -13.20 -40.57 11.66
N TYR A 5 -11.99 -40.34 11.15
CA TYR A 5 -11.14 -39.23 11.53
C TYR A 5 -11.71 -37.91 11.00
N LEU A 6 -11.83 -36.96 11.92
CA LEU A 6 -12.09 -35.53 11.71
C LEU A 6 -11.03 -34.96 10.76
N PHE A 7 -11.41 -34.61 9.53
CA PHE A 7 -10.53 -33.88 8.60
C PHE A 7 -10.47 -32.41 9.04
N LEU A 8 -9.53 -32.11 9.93
CA LEU A 8 -9.10 -30.75 10.21
C LEU A 8 -8.23 -30.32 9.03
N ILE A 9 -8.83 -29.65 8.03
CA ILE A 9 -8.05 -28.99 6.98
C ILE A 9 -7.41 -27.76 7.64
N ALA A 10 -6.19 -27.92 8.13
CA ALA A 10 -5.33 -26.80 8.44
C ALA A 10 -5.00 -26.11 7.11
N MET A 11 -5.66 -24.98 6.84
CA MET A 11 -5.21 -24.03 5.83
C MET A 11 -3.85 -23.51 6.32
N ILE A 12 -2.80 -24.13 5.81
CA ILE A 12 -1.45 -23.59 5.91
C ILE A 12 -1.48 -22.33 5.05
N PHE A 13 -1.64 -21.16 5.67
CA PHE A 13 -1.24 -19.91 5.03
C PHE A 13 0.26 -20.02 4.84
N ALA A 14 0.66 -20.50 3.67
CA ALA A 14 2.02 -20.30 3.20
C ALA A 14 2.23 -18.80 3.22
N ASN A 15 3.08 -18.33 4.15
CA ASN A 15 3.61 -16.98 4.16
C ASN A 15 4.54 -16.84 2.93
N CYS A 16 3.95 -16.92 1.74
CA CYS A 16 4.56 -16.65 0.46
C CYS A 16 4.30 -15.18 0.15
N GLY A 17 5.00 -14.31 0.88
CA GLY A 17 5.20 -12.93 0.49
C GLY A 17 6.69 -12.66 0.68
N GLY A 18 7.35 -12.12 -0.33
CA GLY A 18 8.59 -11.38 -0.08
C GLY A 18 8.34 -10.30 0.98
N GLY A 19 9.39 -9.60 1.43
CA GLY A 19 9.28 -8.59 2.49
C GLY A 19 8.23 -7.48 2.27
N TYR A 20 7.58 -7.44 1.12
CA TYR A 20 6.58 -6.46 0.71
C TYR A 20 5.12 -6.79 1.11
N GLY A 21 4.79 -8.04 1.45
CA GLY A 21 3.43 -8.44 1.82
C GLY A 21 2.63 -9.13 0.70
N THR A 22 1.31 -8.98 0.70
CA THR A 22 0.37 -9.59 -0.28
C THR A 22 0.08 -8.62 -1.42
N LEU A 23 0.12 -9.10 -2.67
CA LEU A 23 -0.15 -8.31 -3.87
C LEU A 23 -1.64 -8.34 -4.26
N ILE A 24 -2.17 -7.19 -4.67
CA ILE A 24 -3.43 -7.01 -5.41
C ILE A 24 -3.11 -6.14 -6.64
N GLU A 25 -3.67 -6.47 -7.79
CA GLU A 25 -3.51 -5.68 -9.02
C GLU A 25 -4.78 -4.86 -9.32
N PHE A 26 -4.60 -3.59 -9.69
CA PHE A 26 -5.67 -2.65 -10.07
C PHE A 26 -5.25 -1.89 -11.32
N ASN A 27 -5.97 -2.04 -12.43
CA ASN A 27 -5.72 -1.33 -13.69
C ASN A 27 -4.22 -1.15 -14.05
N GLY A 28 -3.45 -2.24 -14.05
CA GLY A 28 -2.00 -2.24 -14.34
C GLY A 28 -1.08 -1.83 -13.17
N GLY A 29 -1.63 -1.29 -12.09
CA GLY A 29 -0.96 -1.00 -10.83
C GLY A 29 -0.79 -2.22 -9.93
N GLU A 30 0.32 -2.26 -9.20
CA GLU A 30 0.67 -3.27 -8.20
C GLU A 30 0.53 -2.66 -6.80
N LEU A 31 -0.45 -3.12 -6.03
CA LEU A 31 -0.66 -2.74 -4.63
C LEU A 31 -0.25 -3.89 -3.71
N TYR A 32 0.84 -3.70 -2.98
CA TYR A 32 1.22 -4.60 -1.89
C TYR A 32 0.61 -4.13 -0.56
N TYR A 33 0.17 -5.04 0.30
CA TYR A 33 -0.23 -4.71 1.67
C TYR A 33 0.38 -5.68 2.68
N THR A 34 0.85 -5.13 3.80
CA THR A 34 1.47 -5.94 4.87
C THR A 34 0.41 -6.54 5.80
N SER A 35 0.84 -7.40 6.73
CA SER A 35 -0.07 -8.02 7.70
C SER A 35 -0.68 -7.05 8.73
N SER A 36 -0.20 -5.80 8.79
CA SER A 36 -0.77 -4.75 9.64
C SER A 36 -2.00 -4.05 9.01
N ILE A 37 -2.31 -4.37 7.75
CA ILE A 37 -3.42 -3.79 6.99
C ILE A 37 -4.52 -4.84 6.81
N LEU A 38 -5.77 -4.45 7.04
CA LEU A 38 -6.90 -5.31 6.72
C LEU A 38 -7.08 -5.35 5.21
N THR A 39 -7.38 -6.53 4.66
CA THR A 39 -7.62 -6.71 3.22
C THR A 39 -8.65 -5.71 2.67
N ARG A 40 -9.73 -5.41 3.41
CA ARG A 40 -10.72 -4.39 3.00
C ARG A 40 -10.16 -2.98 2.86
N GLU A 41 -9.15 -2.61 3.66
CA GLU A 41 -8.49 -1.30 3.57
C GLU A 41 -7.61 -1.24 2.33
N ALA A 42 -6.90 -2.34 2.02
CA ALA A 42 -6.13 -2.45 0.79
C ALA A 42 -7.03 -2.36 -0.46
N TYR A 43 -8.18 -3.05 -0.49
CA TYR A 43 -9.12 -2.91 -1.61
C TYR A 43 -9.66 -1.49 -1.74
N LYS A 44 -10.07 -0.85 -0.63
CA LYS A 44 -10.54 0.54 -0.65
C LYS A 44 -9.48 1.50 -1.19
N LEU A 45 -8.21 1.31 -0.83
CA LEU A 45 -7.10 2.09 -1.36
C LEU A 45 -6.94 1.85 -2.87
N GLY A 46 -6.94 0.60 -3.33
CA GLY A 46 -6.79 0.28 -4.75
C GLY A 46 -7.89 0.87 -5.62
N GLU A 47 -9.16 0.77 -5.17
CA GLU A 47 -10.32 1.38 -5.83
C GLU A 47 -10.16 2.90 -5.92
N TYR A 48 -9.79 3.56 -4.81
CA TYR A 48 -9.52 5.00 -4.80
C TYR A 48 -8.42 5.39 -5.79
N LEU A 49 -7.31 4.64 -5.85
CA LEU A 49 -6.21 4.92 -6.77
C LEU A 49 -6.60 4.75 -8.25
N GLU A 50 -7.52 3.85 -8.56
CA GLU A 50 -8.09 3.73 -9.90
C GLU A 50 -9.04 4.91 -10.21
N ASP A 51 -9.91 5.27 -9.26
CA ASP A 51 -10.89 6.35 -9.41
C ASP A 51 -10.25 7.73 -9.65
N VAL A 52 -9.11 8.01 -9.00
CA VAL A 52 -8.36 9.27 -9.20
C VAL A 52 -7.33 9.20 -10.33
N GLU A 53 -7.41 8.17 -11.18
CA GLU A 53 -6.53 7.93 -12.32
C GLU A 53 -5.04 7.80 -11.95
N PHE A 54 -4.72 7.47 -10.69
CA PHE A 54 -3.35 7.13 -10.32
C PHE A 54 -2.95 5.78 -10.92
N PHE A 55 -3.83 4.78 -10.83
CA PHE A 55 -3.72 3.53 -11.59
C PHE A 55 -4.47 3.68 -12.91
N ASP A 56 -3.72 4.01 -13.96
CA ASP A 56 -4.19 4.46 -15.28
C ASP A 56 -3.90 3.45 -16.41
N GLY A 57 -3.51 2.22 -16.07
CA GLY A 57 -3.05 1.20 -17.02
C GLY A 57 -1.53 1.14 -17.16
N GLU A 58 -0.78 2.15 -16.68
CA GLU A 58 0.67 2.06 -16.58
C GLU A 58 1.10 1.36 -15.29
N ARG A 59 2.22 0.62 -15.37
CA ARG A 59 2.77 -0.07 -14.22
C ARG A 59 3.27 0.92 -13.18
N LYS A 60 2.59 0.96 -12.03
CA LYS A 60 3.00 1.68 -10.83
C LYS A 60 2.98 0.71 -9.66
N THR A 61 3.99 0.75 -8.80
CA THR A 61 4.10 -0.15 -7.66
C THR A 61 4.03 0.66 -6.38
N VAL A 62 3.11 0.26 -5.50
CA VAL A 62 2.89 0.87 -4.20
C VAL A 62 2.77 -0.21 -3.12
N GLN A 63 3.00 0.17 -1.87
CA GLN A 63 2.75 -0.66 -0.71
C GLN A 63 2.04 0.15 0.37
N ILE A 64 1.06 -0.46 1.02
CA ILE A 64 0.46 0.08 2.24
C ILE A 64 0.88 -0.75 3.46
N ASN A 65 1.36 -0.04 4.48
CA ASN A 65 1.69 -0.58 5.79
C ASN A 65 1.07 0.32 6.88
N LYS A 66 1.03 -0.15 8.12
CA LYS A 66 0.65 0.64 9.28
C LYS A 66 1.64 0.44 10.42
N THR A 67 2.17 1.55 10.93
CA THR A 67 3.07 1.59 12.09
C THR A 67 2.42 2.40 13.19
N GLY A 68 1.99 1.72 14.26
CA GLY A 68 1.18 2.36 15.30
C GLY A 68 -0.17 2.83 14.74
N ASN A 69 -0.43 4.14 14.79
CA ASN A 69 -1.66 4.76 14.28
C ASN A 69 -1.50 5.45 12.92
N THR A 70 -0.31 5.38 12.31
CA THR A 70 0.00 6.05 11.04
C THR A 70 0.08 5.02 9.92
N TYR A 71 -0.63 5.28 8.82
CA TYR A 71 -0.49 4.54 7.58
C TYR A 71 0.75 5.02 6.83
N GLU A 72 1.48 4.09 6.23
CA GLU A 72 2.64 4.36 5.40
C GLU A 72 2.28 4.00 3.96
N PHE A 73 1.97 5.00 3.14
CA PHE A 73 1.76 4.83 1.71
C PHE A 73 3.11 4.92 1.01
N ARG A 74 3.68 3.77 0.62
CA ARG A 74 4.98 3.68 -0.05
C ARG A 74 4.78 3.59 -1.55
N MET A 75 5.52 4.37 -2.32
CA MET A 75 5.42 4.31 -3.78
C MET A 75 6.79 4.40 -4.44
N VAL A 76 6.98 3.60 -5.48
CA VAL A 76 8.18 3.67 -6.32
C VAL A 76 8.15 4.97 -7.11
N VAL A 77 9.21 5.76 -7.02
CA VAL A 77 9.42 6.96 -7.84
C VAL A 77 10.73 6.88 -8.61
N LYS A 78 10.87 7.69 -9.66
CA LYS A 78 12.16 7.88 -10.30
C LYS A 78 13.10 8.62 -9.35
N LYS A 79 14.32 8.09 -9.18
CA LYS A 79 15.36 8.71 -8.36
C LYS A 79 15.58 10.16 -8.78
N GLY A 80 15.61 11.07 -7.80
CA GLY A 80 15.65 12.51 -7.98
C GLY A 80 14.30 13.19 -7.73
N MET A 81 13.17 12.51 -7.96
CA MET A 81 11.84 13.07 -7.70
C MET A 81 11.61 13.35 -6.21
N GLU A 82 12.25 12.58 -5.32
CA GLU A 82 12.17 12.80 -3.87
C GLU A 82 12.80 14.14 -3.41
N LYS A 83 13.50 14.83 -4.32
CA LYS A 83 14.13 16.13 -4.07
C LYS A 83 13.40 17.28 -4.75
N ASP A 84 12.39 16.98 -5.56
CA ASP A 84 11.61 17.98 -6.28
C ASP A 84 10.53 18.53 -5.35
N GLU A 85 10.66 19.80 -4.97
CA GLU A 85 9.75 20.45 -4.01
C GLU A 85 8.31 20.55 -4.54
N GLU A 86 8.07 20.64 -5.85
CA GLU A 86 6.71 20.61 -6.41
C GLU A 86 6.07 19.24 -6.22
N VAL A 87 6.85 18.18 -6.50
CA VAL A 87 6.44 16.78 -6.26
C VAL A 87 6.11 16.56 -4.78
N ILE A 88 6.91 17.12 -3.88
CA ILE A 88 6.69 17.00 -2.43
C ILE A 88 5.41 17.72 -1.99
N GLN A 89 5.14 18.91 -2.51
CA GLN A 89 3.88 19.60 -2.19
C GLN A 89 2.67 18.83 -2.73
N LEU A 90 2.76 18.25 -3.92
CA LEU A 90 1.70 17.40 -4.46
C LEU A 90 1.42 16.20 -3.55
N PHE A 91 2.47 15.51 -3.08
CA PHE A 91 2.28 14.36 -2.18
C PHE A 91 1.81 14.71 -0.77
N LYS A 92 2.02 15.95 -0.32
CA LYS A 92 1.38 16.44 0.92
C LYS A 92 -0.13 16.55 0.77
N ILE A 93 -0.59 17.08 -0.36
CA ILE A 93 -2.02 17.17 -0.66
C ILE A 93 -2.60 15.76 -0.79
N PHE A 94 -1.93 14.89 -1.54
CA PHE A 94 -2.35 13.51 -1.71
C PHE A 94 -2.40 12.71 -0.39
N SER A 95 -1.46 12.95 0.53
CA SER A 95 -1.48 12.38 1.89
C SER A 95 -2.77 12.77 2.65
N ILE A 96 -3.20 14.03 2.54
CA ILE A 96 -4.42 14.52 3.18
C ILE A 96 -5.65 13.85 2.55
N GLU A 97 -5.71 13.76 1.22
CA GLU A 97 -6.82 13.09 0.52
C GLU A 97 -6.92 11.61 0.91
N LEU A 98 -5.79 10.88 0.94
CA LEU A 98 -5.78 9.48 1.40
C LEU A 98 -6.28 9.35 2.84
N SER A 99 -5.87 10.26 3.73
CA SER A 99 -6.34 10.29 5.11
C SER A 99 -7.86 10.42 5.17
N GLU A 100 -8.42 11.41 4.48
CA GLU A 100 -9.85 11.74 4.53
C GLU A 100 -10.72 10.69 3.81
N ASP A 101 -10.38 10.33 2.58
CA ASP A 101 -11.24 9.55 1.70
C ASP A 101 -11.05 8.03 1.88
N VAL A 102 -9.83 7.59 2.21
CA VAL A 102 -9.51 6.16 2.33
C VAL A 102 -9.45 5.75 3.80
N PHE A 103 -8.71 6.48 4.63
CA PHE A 103 -8.35 6.05 5.97
C PHE A 103 -9.11 6.73 7.10
N ASN A 104 -10.28 7.33 6.84
CA ASN A 104 -11.18 7.88 7.87
C ASN A 104 -10.51 8.89 8.83
N GLY A 105 -9.61 9.72 8.31
CA GLY A 105 -8.89 10.76 9.04
C GLY A 105 -7.65 10.28 9.81
N TYR A 106 -7.26 9.01 9.70
CA TYR A 106 -5.99 8.55 10.27
C TYR A 106 -4.82 9.06 9.44
N ALA A 107 -3.74 9.47 10.11
CA ALA A 107 -2.55 10.02 9.48
C ALA A 107 -1.95 9.07 8.43
N VAL A 108 -1.51 9.64 7.31
CA VAL A 108 -0.86 8.92 6.21
C VAL A 108 0.47 9.60 5.89
N ASP A 109 1.57 8.89 6.08
CA ASP A 109 2.88 9.32 5.61
C ASP A 109 3.10 8.75 4.20
N VAL A 110 3.51 9.60 3.25
CA VAL A 110 3.87 9.16 1.91
C VAL A 110 5.37 8.92 1.85
N HIS A 111 5.76 7.68 1.61
CA HIS A 111 7.15 7.28 1.44
C HIS A 111 7.47 7.21 -0.05
N LEU A 112 8.31 8.12 -0.52
CA LEU A 112 8.88 8.07 -1.85
C LEU A 112 10.03 7.09 -1.83
N CYS A 113 9.92 6.02 -2.62
CA CYS A 113 10.82 4.87 -2.58
C CYS A 113 11.58 4.64 -3.88
N ASP A 114 12.63 3.84 -3.80
CA ASP A 114 13.27 3.25 -4.98
C ASP A 114 12.48 2.05 -5.53
N GLU A 115 13.03 1.38 -6.54
CA GLU A 115 12.42 0.22 -7.20
C GLU A 115 12.24 -1.02 -6.31
N TYR A 116 12.84 -1.04 -5.12
CA TYR A 116 12.71 -2.10 -4.11
C TYR A 116 11.81 -1.68 -2.94
N LEU A 117 11.03 -0.59 -3.10
CA LEU A 117 10.19 0.00 -2.05
C LEU A 117 10.99 0.45 -0.80
N GLU A 118 12.30 0.64 -0.94
CA GLU A 118 13.13 1.23 0.12
C GLU A 118 12.94 2.75 0.13
N THR A 119 12.66 3.31 1.31
CA THR A 119 12.31 4.73 1.44
C THR A 119 13.51 5.63 1.16
N LEU A 120 13.35 6.54 0.21
CA LEU A 120 14.29 7.63 -0.08
C LEU A 120 13.92 8.90 0.69
N ARG A 121 12.62 9.20 0.82
CA ARG A 121 12.10 10.35 1.58
C ARG A 121 10.72 10.04 2.14
N VAL A 122 10.45 10.54 3.35
CA VAL A 122 9.11 10.58 3.93
C VAL A 122 8.53 11.98 3.73
N VAL A 123 7.32 12.05 3.20
CA VAL A 123 6.51 13.24 3.05
C VAL A 123 5.36 13.14 4.05
N VAL A 124 5.40 14.00 5.07
CA VAL A 124 4.36 14.11 6.09
C VAL A 124 3.41 15.26 5.72
N PRO A 125 2.10 15.12 5.98
CA PRO A 125 1.15 16.22 5.82
C PRO A 125 1.50 17.36 6.80
N LEU A 126 1.19 18.60 6.42
CA LEU A 126 1.45 19.81 7.24
C LEU A 126 0.47 19.92 8.41
#